data_AF-A2DPV1-F1
#
_entry.id   AF-A2DPV1-F1
#
_cell.length_a   1.000
_cell.length_b   1.000
_cell.length_c   1.000
_cell.angle_alpha   90.00
_cell.angle_beta   90.00
_cell.angle_gamma   90.00
#
_symmetry.space_group_name_H-M   'P 1'
#
loop_
_entity.id
_entity.type
_entity.pdbx_description
1 polymer ?
#
loop_
_entity_poly.entity_id
_entity_poly.type
_entity_poly.pdbx_seq_one_letter_code
_entity_poly.pdbx_strand_id
1 'polypeptide(L)'
;MEGNAPFFVSKNEIRSTREMLSNGLRPDGRDPNEPRRLTVDFSDGAAIVKLGSTIVSCRVIKNQVLADENHPNQGFFSIGLSSTHKIDSYFRAETLNAVRDMFKMNNALDLESLVIQIGKLVWELKCEIVILENDGGLFEAMTLAVGCGLLATKLPSTRGDRSLTLHHLPIPITFALIDQRTRFVDPTVLEALACDGFLTICANAQGEICSIRKNGGVTLPSTVMDNCIDIAVDLSKKWHLDIMNCMGDKAPPLLKAIVSYDNKPPEPPKPSETVEQEVIKEMRKENPEVKQESEHEQEENDDDDVSGMIGVFNF
;
A
#
# COMPACT_ATOMS: atom_id res chain seq x y z
N MET A 1 -23.61 22.95 23.43
CA MET A 1 -23.27 23.89 22.35
C MET A 1 -23.48 23.14 21.05
N GLU A 2 -24.63 23.35 20.42
CA GLU A 2 -24.96 22.76 19.12
C GLU A 2 -24.08 23.42 18.06
N GLY A 3 -22.91 22.82 17.80
CA GLY A 3 -22.20 23.07 16.56
C GLY A 3 -23.09 22.56 15.44
N ASN A 4 -23.50 23.46 14.53
CA ASN A 4 -24.22 23.10 13.32
C ASN A 4 -23.53 21.88 12.68
N ALA A 5 -24.21 20.72 12.69
CA ALA A 5 -23.70 19.55 12.00
C ALA A 5 -23.52 19.93 10.52
N PRO A 6 -22.39 19.61 9.88
CA PRO A 6 -22.15 19.95 8.48
C PRO A 6 -23.17 19.30 7.53
N PHE A 7 -23.92 18.31 8.01
CA PHE A 7 -24.96 17.59 7.28
C PHE A 7 -26.29 17.69 8.03
N PHE A 8 -27.35 18.11 7.35
CA PHE A 8 -28.71 18.00 7.87
C PHE A 8 -29.20 16.57 7.64
N VAL A 9 -28.96 15.69 8.63
CA VAL A 9 -29.45 14.31 8.62
C VAL A 9 -30.49 14.17 9.72
N SER A 10 -31.66 13.64 9.38
CA SER A 10 -32.73 13.41 10.34
C SER A 10 -32.40 12.24 11.27
N LYS A 11 -32.87 12.29 12.51
CA LYS A 11 -32.72 11.18 13.46
C LYS A 11 -33.34 9.88 12.96
N ASN A 12 -34.39 9.98 12.14
CA ASN A 12 -35.06 8.82 11.54
C ASN A 12 -34.17 8.16 10.49
N GLU A 13 -33.45 8.92 9.67
CA GLU A 13 -32.50 8.38 8.69
C GLU A 13 -31.36 7.64 9.37
N ILE A 14 -30.79 8.21 10.45
CA ILE A 14 -29.72 7.54 11.22
C ILE A 14 -30.25 6.24 11.82
N ARG A 15 -31.43 6.25 12.44
CA ARG A 15 -32.03 5.05 13.04
C ARG A 15 -32.31 3.96 12.00
N SER A 16 -32.95 4.33 10.89
CA SER A 16 -33.27 3.39 9.81
C SER A 16 -32.01 2.81 9.17
N THR A 17 -30.97 3.63 9.00
CA THR A 17 -29.66 3.17 8.49
C THR A 17 -29.04 2.18 9.45
N ARG A 18 -29.05 2.47 10.76
CA ARG A 18 -28.54 1.53 11.76
C ARG A 18 -29.27 0.19 11.70
N GLU A 19 -30.59 0.19 11.60
CA GLU A 19 -31.39 -1.04 11.49
C GLU A 19 -31.04 -1.85 10.23
N MET A 20 -30.83 -1.19 9.08
CA MET A 20 -30.38 -1.84 7.85
C MET A 20 -28.99 -2.47 8.01
N LEU A 21 -28.04 -1.70 8.55
CA LEU A 21 -26.67 -2.16 8.77
C LEU A 21 -26.63 -3.31 9.79
N SER A 22 -27.43 -3.29 10.85
CA SER A 22 -27.52 -4.42 11.78
C SER A 22 -28.00 -5.71 11.10
N ASN A 23 -28.76 -5.61 10.01
CA ASN A 23 -29.18 -6.75 9.18
C ASN A 23 -28.18 -7.11 8.07
N GLY A 24 -27.01 -6.46 8.03
CA GLY A 24 -25.97 -6.70 7.02
C GLY A 24 -26.27 -6.06 5.66
N LEU A 25 -27.24 -5.15 5.59
CA LEU A 25 -27.63 -4.45 4.36
C LEU A 25 -27.10 -3.02 4.37
N ARG A 26 -26.47 -2.59 3.28
CA ARG A 26 -26.00 -1.22 3.10
C ARG A 26 -26.98 -0.39 2.29
N PRO A 27 -27.13 0.93 2.56
CA PRO A 27 -28.02 1.80 1.77
C PRO A 27 -27.69 1.88 0.28
N ASP A 28 -26.41 1.69 -0.08
CA ASP A 28 -25.91 1.73 -1.45
C ASP A 28 -25.87 0.35 -2.14
N GLY A 29 -26.24 -0.71 -1.41
CA GLY A 29 -26.28 -2.09 -1.92
C GLY A 29 -24.93 -2.79 -2.04
N ARG A 30 -23.83 -2.20 -1.55
CA ARG A 30 -22.51 -2.85 -1.53
C ARG A 30 -22.45 -3.99 -0.51
N ASP A 31 -21.55 -4.93 -0.75
CA ASP A 31 -21.24 -5.94 0.25
C ASP A 31 -20.54 -5.33 1.49
N PRO A 32 -20.60 -6.00 2.66
CA PRO A 32 -19.97 -5.46 3.87
C PRO A 32 -18.47 -5.23 3.77
N ASN A 33 -17.77 -6.05 2.98
CA ASN A 33 -16.32 -5.95 2.79
C ASN A 33 -15.94 -5.23 1.48
N GLU A 34 -16.91 -4.68 0.75
CA GLU A 34 -16.66 -4.02 -0.52
C GLU A 34 -16.43 -2.51 -0.33
N PRO A 35 -15.21 -2.00 -0.58
CA PRO A 35 -14.95 -0.57 -0.54
C PRO A 35 -15.54 0.16 -1.74
N ARG A 36 -15.66 1.50 -1.68
CA ARG A 36 -16.04 2.29 -2.85
C ARG A 36 -14.95 2.23 -3.90
N ARG A 37 -15.34 2.49 -5.15
CA ARG A 37 -14.39 2.63 -6.26
C ARG A 37 -13.42 3.78 -5.96
N LEU A 38 -12.13 3.43 -5.92
CA LEU A 38 -11.03 4.38 -5.87
C LEU A 38 -10.70 4.85 -7.29
N THR A 39 -10.53 6.15 -7.49
CA THR A 39 -10.01 6.73 -8.73
C THR A 39 -9.04 7.84 -8.39
N VAL A 40 -7.90 7.85 -9.08
CA VAL A 40 -6.84 8.83 -8.84
C VAL A 40 -6.45 9.51 -10.15
N ASP A 41 -6.60 10.82 -10.18
CA ASP A 41 -6.17 11.67 -11.29
C ASP A 41 -4.84 12.35 -10.91
N PHE A 42 -3.78 12.04 -11.65
CA PHE A 42 -2.44 12.58 -11.40
C PHE A 42 -2.15 13.82 -12.24
N SER A 43 -1.42 14.76 -11.64
CA SER A 43 -0.87 15.96 -12.28
C SER A 43 0.54 16.22 -11.74
N ASP A 44 1.26 17.18 -12.31
CA ASP A 44 2.64 17.45 -11.87
C ASP A 44 2.68 18.01 -10.44
N GLY A 45 3.18 17.19 -9.50
CA GLY A 45 3.22 17.52 -8.07
C GLY A 45 1.85 17.64 -7.40
N ALA A 46 0.80 17.05 -7.97
CA ALA A 46 -0.52 17.05 -7.36
C ALA A 46 -1.36 15.84 -7.79
N ALA A 47 -2.30 15.43 -6.95
CA ALA A 47 -3.24 14.35 -7.23
C ALA A 47 -4.65 14.70 -6.73
N ILE A 48 -5.66 14.22 -7.45
CA ILE A 48 -7.06 14.24 -7.01
C ILE A 48 -7.49 12.81 -6.79
N VAL A 49 -7.91 12.50 -5.57
CA VAL A 49 -8.42 11.19 -5.17
C VAL A 49 -9.93 11.30 -5.02
N LYS A 50 -10.62 10.35 -5.66
CA LYS A 50 -12.06 10.16 -5.58
C LYS A 50 -12.32 8.79 -4.98
N LEU A 51 -12.98 8.77 -3.82
CA LEU A 51 -13.43 7.56 -3.14
C LEU A 51 -14.95 7.56 -3.13
N GLY A 52 -15.56 7.00 -4.17
CA GLY A 52 -16.97 7.23 -4.49
C GLY A 52 -17.25 8.72 -4.65
N SER A 53 -18.10 9.27 -3.78
CA SER A 53 -18.47 10.70 -3.77
C SER A 53 -17.48 11.59 -3.01
N THR A 54 -16.61 11.03 -2.16
CA THR A 54 -15.61 11.82 -1.42
C THR A 54 -14.49 12.22 -2.37
N ILE A 55 -14.24 13.52 -2.50
CA ILE A 55 -13.23 14.08 -3.41
C ILE A 55 -12.24 14.92 -2.60
N VAL A 56 -10.98 14.51 -2.63
CA VAL A 56 -9.88 15.21 -1.97
C VAL A 56 -8.77 15.45 -2.99
N SER A 57 -8.28 16.68 -3.04
CA SER A 57 -7.10 17.03 -3.83
C SER A 57 -5.91 17.32 -2.93
N CYS A 58 -4.70 17.02 -3.38
CA CYS A 58 -3.48 17.37 -2.68
C CYS A 58 -2.46 17.92 -3.68
N ARG A 59 -1.85 19.06 -3.34
CA ARG A 59 -0.74 19.67 -4.08
C ARG A 59 0.49 19.73 -3.22
N VAL A 60 1.62 19.29 -3.76
CA VAL A 60 2.92 19.35 -3.09
C VAL A 60 3.65 20.60 -3.54
N ILE A 61 3.86 21.52 -2.61
CA ILE A 61 4.67 22.72 -2.78
C ILE A 61 6.10 22.39 -2.35
N LYS A 62 7.07 22.78 -3.17
CA LYS A 62 8.49 22.49 -3.01
C LYS A 62 9.22 23.81 -2.74
N ASN A 63 9.78 23.96 -1.53
CA ASN A 63 10.60 25.11 -1.17
C ASN A 63 12.02 24.66 -0.82
N GLN A 64 13.00 25.54 -0.96
CA GLN A 64 14.34 25.35 -0.42
C GLN A 64 14.49 26.21 0.83
N VAL A 65 14.84 25.59 1.95
CA VAL A 65 14.96 26.25 3.24
C VAL A 65 16.28 25.89 3.91
N LEU A 66 16.68 26.67 4.92
CA LEU A 66 17.83 26.33 5.73
C LEU A 66 17.56 25.06 6.55
N ALA A 67 18.57 24.23 6.71
CA ALA A 67 18.46 23.01 7.52
C ALA A 67 18.19 23.35 8.99
N ASP A 68 17.48 22.47 9.69
CA ASP A 68 17.33 22.57 11.14
C ASP A 68 18.69 22.32 11.82
N GLU A 69 19.00 23.08 12.87
CA GLU A 69 20.22 22.89 13.67
C GLU A 69 20.18 21.55 14.41
N ASN A 70 18.99 21.10 14.84
CA ASN A 70 18.83 19.84 15.57
C ASN A 70 18.86 18.62 14.65
N HIS A 71 18.42 18.79 13.40
CA HIS A 71 18.28 17.71 12.41
C HIS A 71 18.89 18.12 11.05
N PRO A 72 20.21 18.35 10.97
CA PRO A 72 20.87 18.87 9.77
C PRO A 72 20.90 17.88 8.59
N ASN A 73 20.59 16.60 8.84
CA ASN A 73 20.60 15.50 7.88
C ASN A 73 19.20 15.13 7.34
N GLN A 74 18.16 15.93 7.61
CA GLN A 74 16.80 15.66 7.15
C GLN A 74 16.17 16.91 6.55
N GLY A 75 15.34 16.72 5.51
CA GLY A 75 14.47 17.78 5.00
C GLY A 75 13.20 17.96 5.82
N PHE A 76 12.39 18.92 5.41
CA PHE A 76 11.13 19.23 6.09
C PHE A 76 9.93 18.66 5.33
N PHE A 77 8.97 18.13 6.08
CA PHE A 77 7.70 17.66 5.56
C PHE A 77 6.57 18.20 6.43
N SER A 78 5.64 18.93 5.80
CA SER A 78 4.48 19.50 6.47
C SER A 78 3.21 19.29 5.65
N ILE A 79 2.07 19.26 6.35
CA ILE A 79 0.75 19.08 5.72
C ILE A 79 -0.16 20.22 6.13
N GLY A 80 -0.75 20.88 5.14
CA GLY A 80 -1.82 21.84 5.28
C GLY A 80 -3.15 21.23 4.87
N LEU A 81 -4.24 21.74 5.45
CA LEU A 81 -5.59 21.37 5.06
C LEU A 81 -6.41 22.62 4.76
N SER A 82 -7.17 22.60 3.69
CA SER A 82 -8.21 23.57 3.38
C SER A 82 -9.49 22.80 3.06
N SER A 83 -10.64 23.38 3.39
CA SER A 83 -11.94 22.76 3.16
C SER A 83 -12.95 23.86 2.87
N THR A 84 -13.85 23.59 1.92
CA THR A 84 -15.00 24.45 1.61
C THR A 84 -15.98 24.51 2.79
N HIS A 85 -16.11 23.40 3.52
CA HIS A 85 -16.96 23.29 4.70
C HIS A 85 -16.17 23.51 5.99
N LYS A 86 -16.85 24.02 7.02
CA LYS A 86 -16.27 24.14 8.36
C LYS A 86 -15.99 22.75 8.91
N ILE A 87 -14.72 22.51 9.22
CA ILE A 87 -14.26 21.31 9.91
C ILE A 87 -13.95 21.68 11.35
N ASP A 88 -14.36 20.84 12.29
CA ASP A 88 -14.02 21.00 13.69
C ASP A 88 -12.50 21.08 13.90
N SER A 89 -12.05 22.06 14.68
CA SER A 89 -10.62 22.34 14.86
C SER A 89 -9.88 21.19 15.53
N TYR A 90 -10.52 20.48 16.45
CA TYR A 90 -9.91 19.33 17.14
C TYR A 90 -9.75 18.16 16.17
N PHE A 91 -10.83 17.81 15.47
CA PHE A 91 -10.79 16.77 14.43
C PHE A 91 -9.73 17.07 13.36
N ARG A 92 -9.64 18.33 12.94
CA ARG A 92 -8.63 18.80 11.97
C ARG A 92 -7.21 18.54 12.47
N ALA A 93 -6.89 18.95 13.69
CA ALA A 93 -5.54 18.82 14.24
C ALA A 93 -5.13 17.35 14.40
N GLU A 94 -6.01 16.52 14.97
CA GLU A 94 -5.76 15.09 15.17
C GLU A 94 -5.56 14.37 13.83
N THR A 95 -6.47 14.60 12.88
CA THR A 95 -6.43 13.97 11.55
C THR A 95 -5.17 14.35 10.79
N LEU A 96 -4.81 15.65 10.77
CA LEU A 96 -3.60 16.13 10.10
C LEU A 96 -2.33 15.51 10.71
N ASN A 97 -2.26 15.43 12.04
CA ASN A 97 -1.13 14.81 12.71
C ASN A 97 -1.02 13.33 12.37
N ALA A 98 -2.13 12.61 12.38
CA ALA A 98 -2.15 11.20 12.01
C ALA A 98 -1.70 10.98 10.56
N VAL A 99 -2.19 11.78 9.60
CA VAL A 99 -1.75 11.70 8.19
C VAL A 99 -0.26 12.03 8.08
N ARG A 100 0.22 13.06 8.78
CA ARG A 100 1.64 13.43 8.82
C ARG A 100 2.50 12.28 9.35
N ASP A 101 2.09 11.66 10.44
CA ASP A 101 2.81 10.54 11.07
C ASP A 101 2.85 9.31 10.16
N MET A 102 1.83 9.09 9.29
CA MET A 102 1.87 8.02 8.30
C MET A 102 3.05 8.13 7.32
N PHE A 103 3.48 9.34 6.99
CA PHE A 103 4.61 9.53 6.08
C PHE A 103 5.93 9.74 6.81
N LYS A 104 5.91 10.45 7.93
CA LYS A 104 7.12 10.81 8.70
C LYS A 104 7.55 9.72 9.69
N MET A 105 6.65 9.23 10.55
CA MET A 105 7.02 8.30 11.62
C MET A 105 7.14 6.86 11.12
N ASN A 106 6.37 6.48 10.11
CA ASN A 106 6.46 5.16 9.49
C ASN A 106 7.56 5.07 8.42
N ASN A 107 8.40 6.10 8.25
CA ASN A 107 9.46 6.15 7.23
C ASN A 107 8.95 5.82 5.81
N ALA A 108 7.73 6.26 5.46
CA ALA A 108 7.24 6.07 4.09
C ALA A 108 7.95 7.03 3.13
N LEU A 109 8.23 8.26 3.57
CA LEU A 109 9.00 9.27 2.83
C LEU A 109 10.44 9.35 3.37
N ASP A 110 11.41 9.21 2.48
CA ASP A 110 12.82 9.39 2.80
C ASP A 110 13.16 10.88 2.95
N LEU A 111 13.21 11.35 4.20
CA LEU A 111 13.57 12.74 4.53
C LEU A 111 15.05 13.04 4.32
N GLU A 112 15.93 12.05 4.36
CA GLU A 112 17.37 12.23 4.13
C GLU A 112 17.63 12.52 2.65
N SER A 113 16.84 11.91 1.77
CA SER A 113 16.87 12.20 0.33
C SER A 113 16.52 13.65 -0.02
N LEU A 114 15.92 14.41 0.91
CA LEU A 114 15.54 15.81 0.72
C LEU A 114 16.69 16.80 0.99
N VAL A 115 17.82 16.33 1.50
CA VAL A 115 18.98 17.20 1.79
C VAL A 115 19.72 17.56 0.49
N ILE A 116 19.97 18.85 0.29
CA ILE A 116 20.79 19.34 -0.83
C ILE A 116 22.24 19.51 -0.35
N GLN A 117 22.41 20.20 0.77
CA GLN A 117 23.68 20.39 1.45
C GLN A 117 23.46 20.27 2.96
N ILE A 118 24.13 19.27 3.57
CA ILE A 118 24.01 18.94 4.99
C ILE A 118 24.25 20.19 5.84
N GLY A 119 23.34 20.44 6.78
CA GLY A 119 23.42 21.56 7.73
C GLY A 119 23.26 22.96 7.11
N LYS A 120 22.96 23.07 5.81
CA LYS A 120 22.81 24.38 5.14
C LYS A 120 21.52 24.50 4.35
N LEU A 121 21.25 23.60 3.41
CA LEU A 121 20.13 23.73 2.48
C LEU A 121 19.42 22.40 2.29
N VAL A 122 18.12 22.39 2.54
CA VAL A 122 17.26 21.22 2.43
C VAL A 122 15.98 21.56 1.69
N TRP A 123 15.34 20.55 1.10
CA TRP A 123 14.00 20.70 0.57
C TRP A 123 12.97 20.67 1.71
N GLU A 124 12.02 21.61 1.64
CA GLU A 124 10.76 21.57 2.38
C GLU A 124 9.64 21.16 1.41
N LEU A 125 8.97 20.06 1.74
CA LEU A 125 7.76 19.61 1.05
C LEU A 125 6.53 19.96 1.89
N LYS A 126 5.69 20.84 1.36
CA LYS A 126 4.41 21.21 1.97
C LYS A 126 3.26 20.63 1.16
N CYS A 127 2.56 19.64 1.71
CA CYS A 127 1.38 19.05 1.08
C CYS A 127 0.14 19.84 1.48
N GLU A 128 -0.43 20.61 0.55
CA GLU A 128 -1.69 21.32 0.75
C GLU A 128 -2.85 20.45 0.29
N ILE A 129 -3.64 19.96 1.24
CA ILE A 129 -4.83 19.16 1.01
C ILE A 129 -6.03 20.09 0.88
N VAL A 130 -6.87 19.90 -0.14
CA VAL A 130 -8.16 20.59 -0.27
C VAL A 130 -9.27 19.55 -0.36
N ILE A 131 -10.17 19.57 0.62
CA ILE A 131 -11.39 18.75 0.61
C ILE A 131 -12.43 19.45 -0.25
N LEU A 132 -12.83 18.78 -1.33
CA LEU A 132 -13.83 19.28 -2.28
C LEU A 132 -15.23 18.77 -1.91
N GLU A 133 -15.33 17.48 -1.61
CA GLU A 133 -16.57 16.81 -1.20
C GLU A 133 -16.28 15.78 -0.11
N ASN A 134 -17.19 15.65 0.86
CA ASN A 134 -17.04 14.74 1.99
C ASN A 134 -18.27 13.87 2.19
N ASP A 135 -18.18 12.63 1.71
CA ASP A 135 -19.17 11.57 1.91
C ASP A 135 -18.58 10.40 2.72
N GLY A 136 -17.61 10.67 3.61
CA GLY A 136 -17.03 9.66 4.51
C GLY A 136 -15.69 9.14 3.98
N GLY A 137 -15.04 8.25 4.72
CA GLY A 137 -13.69 7.78 4.38
C GLY A 137 -12.64 8.90 4.26
N LEU A 138 -12.86 10.03 4.95
CA LEU A 138 -12.06 11.25 4.74
C LEU A 138 -10.58 11.06 5.07
N PHE A 139 -10.29 10.33 6.15
CA PHE A 139 -8.91 10.01 6.52
C PHE A 139 -8.20 9.19 5.44
N GLU A 140 -8.90 8.25 4.80
CA GLU A 140 -8.36 7.43 3.73
C GLU A 140 -8.11 8.27 2.48
N ALA A 141 -9.10 9.04 2.05
CA ALA A 141 -8.98 9.93 0.90
C ALA A 141 -7.84 10.96 1.08
N MET A 142 -7.67 11.53 2.28
CA MET A 142 -6.58 12.45 2.60
C MET A 142 -5.21 11.79 2.55
N THR A 143 -5.07 10.60 3.16
CA THR A 143 -3.79 9.88 3.18
C THR A 143 -3.38 9.45 1.78
N LEU A 144 -4.33 8.92 1.01
CA LEU A 144 -4.11 8.55 -0.39
C LEU A 144 -3.77 9.77 -1.25
N ALA A 145 -4.45 10.91 -1.05
CA ALA A 145 -4.16 12.13 -1.80
C ALA A 145 -2.74 12.65 -1.54
N VAL A 146 -2.28 12.64 -0.29
CA VAL A 146 -0.89 13.00 0.05
C VAL A 146 0.10 12.03 -0.59
N GLY A 147 -0.13 10.72 -0.45
CA GLY A 147 0.75 9.71 -1.03
C GLY A 147 0.83 9.80 -2.56
N CYS A 148 -0.31 9.97 -3.23
CA CYS A 148 -0.38 10.14 -4.68
C CYS A 148 0.25 11.47 -5.15
N GLY A 149 0.07 12.55 -4.39
CA GLY A 149 0.72 13.82 -4.65
C GLY A 149 2.25 13.72 -4.56
N LEU A 150 2.76 13.04 -3.53
CA LEU A 150 4.19 12.77 -3.36
C LEU A 150 4.74 11.88 -4.50
N LEU A 151 4.02 10.84 -4.90
CA LEU A 151 4.40 9.99 -6.04
C LEU A 151 4.54 10.78 -7.35
N ALA A 152 3.64 11.73 -7.59
CA ALA A 152 3.68 12.57 -8.78
C ALA A 152 4.67 13.73 -8.69
N THR A 153 5.31 13.93 -7.55
CA THR A 153 6.24 15.05 -7.33
C THR A 153 7.64 14.72 -7.80
N LYS A 154 8.23 15.64 -8.56
CA LYS A 154 9.65 15.62 -8.92
C LYS A 154 10.39 16.83 -8.37
N LEU A 155 11.61 16.63 -7.92
CA LEU A 155 12.54 17.66 -7.50
C LEU A 155 13.56 17.93 -8.60
N PRO A 156 13.93 19.19 -8.86
CA PRO A 156 14.97 19.50 -9.81
C PRO A 156 16.33 18.99 -9.31
N SER A 157 17.10 18.38 -10.21
CA SER A 157 18.48 17.94 -9.95
C SER A 157 19.36 18.30 -11.14
N THR A 158 20.69 18.26 -10.95
CA THR A 158 21.68 18.60 -11.97
C THR A 158 21.61 17.70 -13.20
N ARG A 159 21.05 16.49 -13.06
CA ARG A 159 20.85 15.51 -14.14
C ARG A 159 19.40 15.46 -14.65
N GLY A 160 18.61 16.51 -14.37
CA GLY A 160 17.19 16.56 -14.67
C GLY A 160 16.32 16.26 -13.44
N ASP A 161 15.01 16.37 -13.62
CA ASP A 161 14.04 16.17 -12.54
C ASP A 161 14.06 14.74 -12.02
N ARG A 162 14.28 14.58 -10.71
CA ARG A 162 14.23 13.28 -10.02
C ARG A 162 12.93 13.12 -9.25
N SER A 163 12.37 11.92 -9.22
CA SER A 163 11.21 11.61 -8.36
C SER A 163 11.60 11.58 -6.88
N LEU A 164 10.63 11.76 -6.00
CA LEU A 164 10.81 11.55 -4.56
C LEU A 164 11.07 10.06 -4.25
N THR A 165 11.89 9.80 -3.24
CA THR A 165 12.13 8.45 -2.74
C THR A 165 11.06 8.12 -1.69
N LEU A 166 10.10 7.28 -2.09
CA LEU A 166 9.11 6.69 -1.19
C LEU A 166 9.45 5.21 -0.99
N HIS A 167 9.63 4.78 0.25
CA HIS A 167 9.94 3.38 0.57
C HIS A 167 8.72 2.47 0.38
N HIS A 168 7.56 2.96 0.81
CA HIS A 168 6.27 2.29 0.65
C HIS A 168 5.14 3.33 0.63
N LEU A 169 3.96 2.91 0.16
CA LEU A 169 2.76 3.73 0.19
C LEU A 169 1.86 3.25 1.34
N PRO A 170 1.61 4.08 2.37
CA PRO A 170 0.67 3.73 3.43
C PRO A 170 -0.76 3.81 2.90
N ILE A 171 -1.48 2.68 2.91
CA ILE A 171 -2.87 2.60 2.46
C ILE A 171 -3.76 2.28 3.66
N PRO A 172 -4.49 3.28 4.19
CA PRO A 172 -5.47 3.06 5.23
C PRO A 172 -6.76 2.46 4.68
N ILE A 173 -7.33 1.53 5.45
CA ILE A 173 -8.66 0.96 5.26
C ILE A 173 -9.44 1.15 6.57
N THR A 174 -10.59 1.81 6.50
CA THR A 174 -11.45 2.06 7.67
C THR A 174 -12.60 1.07 7.71
N PHE A 175 -12.79 0.46 8.87
CA PHE A 175 -13.93 -0.35 9.24
C PHE A 175 -14.83 0.43 10.18
N ALA A 176 -16.11 0.53 9.85
CA ALA A 176 -17.14 0.95 10.78
C ALA A 176 -17.64 -0.24 11.59
N LEU A 177 -17.84 -0.04 12.89
CA LEU A 177 -18.24 -1.07 13.85
C LEU A 177 -19.63 -0.75 14.40
N ILE A 178 -20.52 -1.73 14.33
CA ILE A 178 -21.83 -1.69 14.98
C ILE A 178 -21.88 -2.84 15.98
N ASP A 179 -22.08 -2.49 17.24
CA ASP A 179 -21.94 -3.42 18.35
C ASP A 179 -20.59 -4.18 18.26
N GLN A 180 -20.51 -5.41 18.78
CA GLN A 180 -19.23 -6.15 18.87
C GLN A 180 -18.93 -7.07 17.66
N ARG A 181 -19.83 -7.15 16.67
CA ARG A 181 -19.78 -8.22 15.64
C ARG A 181 -19.88 -7.70 14.22
N THR A 182 -20.74 -6.71 13.99
CA THR A 182 -21.03 -6.26 12.64
C THR A 182 -20.03 -5.19 12.23
N ARG A 183 -19.43 -5.36 11.06
CA ARG A 183 -18.46 -4.41 10.51
C ARG A 183 -18.70 -4.17 9.03
N PHE A 184 -18.33 -2.98 8.57
CA PHE A 184 -18.39 -2.59 7.18
C PHE A 184 -17.13 -1.83 6.78
N VAL A 185 -16.64 -2.09 5.58
CA VAL A 185 -15.50 -1.37 5.01
C VAL A 185 -15.97 -0.07 4.38
N ASP A 186 -15.16 0.99 4.57
CA ASP A 186 -15.29 2.28 3.92
C ASP A 186 -16.71 2.88 4.10
N PRO A 187 -17.03 3.35 5.33
CA PRO A 187 -18.34 3.90 5.63
C PRO A 187 -18.57 5.25 4.93
N THR A 188 -19.79 5.43 4.44
CA THR A 188 -20.31 6.75 4.04
C THR A 188 -20.53 7.65 5.25
N VAL A 189 -20.79 8.95 5.05
CA VAL A 189 -21.13 9.86 6.17
C VAL A 189 -22.34 9.34 6.95
N LEU A 190 -23.37 8.87 6.26
CA LEU A 190 -24.59 8.38 6.90
C LEU A 190 -24.33 7.10 7.71
N GLU A 191 -23.58 6.16 7.16
CA GLU A 191 -23.17 4.95 7.86
C GLU A 191 -22.30 5.28 9.08
N ALA A 192 -21.35 6.21 8.93
CA ALA A 192 -20.49 6.64 10.02
C ALA A 192 -21.28 7.25 11.18
N LEU A 193 -22.32 8.05 10.90
CA LEU A 193 -23.21 8.60 11.93
C LEU A 193 -24.05 7.55 12.64
N ALA A 194 -24.30 6.40 12.01
CA ALA A 194 -25.09 5.30 12.55
C ALA A 194 -24.27 4.27 13.37
N CYS A 195 -22.94 4.31 13.26
CA CYS A 195 -22.01 3.36 13.88
C CYS A 195 -21.47 3.81 15.24
N ASP A 196 -21.00 2.84 16.05
CA ASP A 196 -20.56 3.07 17.43
C ASP A 196 -19.03 3.26 17.56
N GLY A 197 -18.29 2.85 16.53
CA GLY A 197 -16.84 2.95 16.52
C GLY A 197 -16.24 2.71 15.15
N PHE A 198 -14.94 3.01 15.04
CA PHE A 198 -14.17 2.86 13.83
C PHE A 198 -12.84 2.19 14.14
N LEU A 199 -12.38 1.35 13.23
CA LEU A 199 -11.06 0.76 13.22
C LEU A 199 -10.42 1.08 11.88
N THR A 200 -9.36 1.87 11.86
CA THR A 200 -8.58 2.14 10.65
C THR A 200 -7.28 1.37 10.73
N ILE A 201 -7.03 0.53 9.75
CA ILE A 201 -5.79 -0.25 9.62
C ILE A 201 -5.07 0.26 8.39
N CYS A 202 -3.82 0.66 8.56
CA CYS A 202 -2.97 1.13 7.48
C CYS A 202 -1.92 0.07 7.18
N ALA A 203 -1.89 -0.41 5.93
CA ALA A 203 -0.97 -1.42 5.46
C ALA A 203 -0.28 -0.97 4.16
N ASN A 204 0.90 -1.53 3.90
CA ASN A 204 1.61 -1.35 2.64
C ASN A 204 1.35 -2.50 1.66
N ALA A 205 1.89 -2.39 0.45
CA ALA A 205 1.74 -3.41 -0.60
C ALA A 205 2.46 -4.74 -0.27
N GLN A 206 3.44 -4.71 0.63
CA GLN A 206 4.14 -5.89 1.15
C GLN A 206 3.31 -6.65 2.19
N GLY A 207 2.16 -6.10 2.62
CA GLY A 207 1.31 -6.67 3.66
C GLY A 207 1.77 -6.37 5.08
N GLU A 208 2.72 -5.46 5.26
CA GLU A 208 3.14 -4.99 6.58
C GLU A 208 2.17 -3.90 7.07
N ILE A 209 1.87 -3.95 8.37
CA ILE A 209 0.98 -2.98 9.01
C ILE A 209 1.80 -1.76 9.42
N CYS A 210 1.46 -0.60 8.85
CA CYS A 210 2.07 0.69 9.19
C CYS A 210 1.47 1.27 10.48
N SER A 211 0.15 1.18 10.66
CA SER A 211 -0.51 1.62 11.89
C SER A 211 -1.91 1.03 12.06
N ILE A 212 -2.37 0.99 13.30
CA ILE A 212 -3.75 0.64 13.66
C ILE A 212 -4.30 1.74 14.55
N ARG A 213 -5.47 2.27 14.19
CA ARG A 213 -6.18 3.31 14.93
C ARG A 213 -7.59 2.85 15.25
N LYS A 214 -7.92 2.74 16.53
CA LYS A 214 -9.27 2.41 16.98
C LYS A 214 -9.89 3.64 17.64
N ASN A 215 -10.86 4.25 16.95
CA ASN A 215 -11.57 5.43 17.42
C ASN A 215 -12.96 5.03 17.89
N GLY A 216 -13.40 5.52 19.06
CA GLY A 216 -14.72 5.21 19.62
C GLY A 216 -14.74 4.05 20.63
N GLY A 217 -15.96 3.66 21.03
CA GLY A 217 -16.25 3.04 22.34
C GLY A 217 -16.60 1.55 22.34
N VAL A 218 -16.53 0.83 21.22
CA VAL A 218 -16.91 -0.59 21.18
C VAL A 218 -15.75 -1.50 21.57
N THR A 219 -16.01 -2.52 22.39
CA THR A 219 -15.07 -3.63 22.60
C THR A 219 -15.01 -4.53 21.37
N LEU A 220 -13.80 -4.78 20.86
CA LEU A 220 -13.58 -5.63 19.70
C LEU A 220 -12.93 -6.96 20.15
N PRO A 221 -13.54 -8.12 19.87
CA PRO A 221 -12.88 -9.41 20.07
C PRO A 221 -11.63 -9.53 19.19
N SER A 222 -10.59 -10.22 19.68
CA SER A 222 -9.35 -10.44 18.91
C SER A 222 -9.62 -11.09 17.56
N THR A 223 -10.51 -12.09 17.52
CA THR A 223 -10.88 -12.78 16.28
C THR A 223 -11.48 -11.84 15.23
N VAL A 224 -12.23 -10.82 15.63
CA VAL A 224 -12.77 -9.82 14.69
C VAL A 224 -11.66 -8.89 14.23
N MET A 225 -10.74 -8.52 15.12
CA MET A 225 -9.57 -7.70 14.78
C MET A 225 -8.68 -8.39 13.74
N ASP A 226 -8.36 -9.68 13.93
CA ASP A 226 -7.53 -10.46 13.01
C ASP A 226 -8.18 -10.53 11.63
N ASN A 227 -9.50 -10.81 11.58
CA ASN A 227 -10.26 -10.79 10.32
C ASN A 227 -10.26 -9.40 9.64
N CYS A 228 -10.26 -8.31 10.40
CA CYS A 228 -10.15 -6.96 9.83
C CYS A 228 -8.75 -6.72 9.26
N ILE A 229 -7.70 -7.22 9.92
CA ILE A 229 -6.32 -7.09 9.45
C ILE A 229 -6.15 -7.81 8.12
N ASP A 230 -6.62 -9.05 8.00
CA ASP A 230 -6.51 -9.83 6.76
C ASP A 230 -7.20 -9.10 5.59
N ILE A 231 -8.43 -8.65 5.80
CA ILE A 231 -9.19 -7.90 4.80
C ILE A 231 -8.50 -6.57 4.45
N ALA A 232 -7.97 -5.85 5.44
CA ALA A 232 -7.28 -4.59 5.21
C ALA A 232 -6.04 -4.79 4.33
N VAL A 233 -5.25 -5.83 4.60
CA VAL A 233 -4.05 -6.16 3.83
C VAL A 233 -4.41 -6.46 2.38
N ASP A 234 -5.43 -7.30 2.14
CA ASP A 234 -5.88 -7.66 0.79
C ASP A 234 -6.40 -6.44 0.01
N LEU A 235 -7.21 -5.59 0.66
CA LEU A 235 -7.71 -4.37 0.05
C LEU A 235 -6.61 -3.35 -0.21
N SER A 236 -5.64 -3.20 0.71
CA SER A 236 -4.50 -2.31 0.52
C SER A 236 -3.63 -2.73 -0.67
N LYS A 237 -3.39 -4.05 -0.85
CA LYS A 237 -2.69 -4.57 -2.03
C LYS A 237 -3.45 -4.25 -3.32
N LYS A 238 -4.77 -4.40 -3.33
CA LYS A 238 -5.62 -4.07 -4.48
C LYS A 238 -5.58 -2.57 -4.82
N TRP A 239 -5.78 -1.71 -3.82
CA TRP A 239 -5.71 -0.26 -4.02
C TRP A 239 -4.33 0.22 -4.44
N HIS A 240 -3.26 -0.39 -3.93
CA HIS A 240 -1.90 -0.11 -4.40
C HIS A 240 -1.76 -0.40 -5.89
N LEU A 241 -2.24 -1.56 -6.34
CA LEU A 241 -2.22 -1.93 -7.75
C LEU A 241 -3.03 -0.95 -8.60
N ASP A 242 -4.23 -0.58 -8.16
CA ASP A 242 -5.09 0.39 -8.85
C ASP A 242 -4.39 1.76 -9.00
N ILE A 243 -3.75 2.25 -7.94
CA ILE A 243 -2.98 3.51 -7.95
C ILE A 243 -1.81 3.42 -8.94
N MET A 244 -1.05 2.32 -8.91
CA MET A 244 0.08 2.12 -9.82
C MET A 244 -0.37 2.00 -11.28
N ASN A 245 -1.53 1.38 -11.53
CA ASN A 245 -2.14 1.30 -12.86
C ASN A 245 -2.61 2.68 -13.35
N CYS A 246 -3.23 3.50 -12.49
CA CYS A 246 -3.60 4.88 -12.82
C CYS A 246 -2.38 5.73 -13.19
N MET A 247 -1.21 5.45 -12.60
CA MET A 247 0.03 6.18 -12.88
C MET A 247 0.75 5.70 -14.16
N GLY A 248 0.51 4.44 -14.57
CA GLY A 248 1.00 3.86 -15.82
C GLY A 248 2.53 3.76 -15.89
N ASP A 249 3.13 4.40 -16.89
CA ASP A 249 4.59 4.41 -17.12
C ASP A 249 5.34 5.36 -16.20
N LYS A 250 4.64 6.28 -15.53
CA LYS A 250 5.25 7.24 -14.59
C LYS A 250 5.48 6.62 -13.20
N ALA A 251 4.93 5.44 -12.95
CA ALA A 251 5.02 4.76 -11.66
C ALA A 251 6.47 4.39 -11.30
N PRO A 252 6.90 4.60 -10.04
CA PRO A 252 8.20 4.13 -9.58
C PRO A 252 8.34 2.61 -9.76
N PRO A 253 9.38 2.12 -10.45
CA PRO A 253 9.54 0.68 -10.73
C PRO A 253 9.53 -0.19 -9.47
N LEU A 254 10.16 0.31 -8.39
CA LEU A 254 10.23 -0.38 -7.10
C LEU A 254 8.83 -0.64 -6.53
N LEU A 255 7.93 0.35 -6.59
CA LEU A 255 6.59 0.21 -6.03
C LEU A 255 5.68 -0.63 -6.95
N LYS A 256 5.87 -0.54 -8.26
CA LYS A 256 5.11 -1.33 -9.24
C LYS A 256 5.41 -2.83 -9.14
N ALA A 257 6.65 -3.20 -8.78
CA ALA A 257 7.09 -4.60 -8.72
C ALA A 257 6.53 -5.39 -7.52
N ILE A 258 6.14 -4.72 -6.42
CA ILE A 258 5.79 -5.39 -5.15
C ILE A 258 4.63 -6.39 -5.32
N VAL A 259 3.56 -6.01 -6.02
CA VAL A 259 2.34 -6.84 -6.12
C VAL A 259 2.47 -7.99 -7.13
N SER A 260 3.50 -7.96 -8.00
CA SER A 260 3.72 -9.02 -8.99
C SER A 260 4.18 -10.35 -8.38
N TYR A 261 4.74 -10.32 -7.16
CA TYR A 261 5.22 -11.53 -6.48
C TYR A 261 4.10 -12.36 -5.84
N ASP A 262 3.06 -11.74 -5.30
CA ASP A 262 1.95 -12.45 -4.63
C ASP A 262 0.99 -13.15 -5.60
N ASN A 263 0.95 -12.73 -6.87
CA ASN A 263 0.13 -13.35 -7.91
C ASN A 263 0.86 -14.41 -8.74
N LYS A 264 2.12 -14.72 -8.43
CA LYS A 264 2.80 -15.84 -9.08
C LYS A 264 2.20 -17.14 -8.53
N PRO A 265 1.64 -18.04 -9.38
CA PRO A 265 1.24 -19.35 -8.91
C PRO A 265 2.46 -20.01 -8.22
N PRO A 266 2.27 -20.75 -7.11
CA PRO A 266 3.37 -21.39 -6.43
C PRO A 266 4.19 -22.15 -7.47
N GLU A 267 5.50 -21.84 -7.55
CA GLU A 267 6.39 -22.59 -8.43
C GLU A 267 6.18 -24.07 -8.10
N PRO A 268 5.95 -24.93 -9.11
CA PRO A 268 5.85 -26.36 -8.86
C PRO A 268 7.08 -26.75 -8.05
N PRO A 269 6.92 -27.56 -6.98
CA PRO A 269 8.02 -27.87 -6.09
C PRO A 269 9.18 -28.33 -6.95
N LYS A 270 10.29 -27.57 -6.90
CA LYS A 270 11.52 -27.94 -7.59
C LYS A 270 11.79 -29.39 -7.18
N PRO A 271 11.97 -30.34 -8.12
CA PRO A 271 12.26 -31.71 -7.76
C PRO A 271 13.45 -31.66 -6.82
N SER A 272 13.24 -32.11 -5.58
CA SER A 272 14.28 -32.09 -4.56
C SER A 272 15.37 -33.03 -5.04
N GLU A 273 16.49 -32.48 -5.51
CA GLU A 273 17.71 -33.22 -5.88
C GLU A 273 18.34 -33.98 -4.69
N THR A 274 17.73 -33.94 -3.51
CA THR A 274 18.24 -34.51 -2.28
C THR A 274 17.85 -35.96 -2.02
N VAL A 275 16.83 -36.52 -2.69
CA VAL A 275 16.42 -37.91 -2.42
C VAL A 275 17.15 -38.90 -3.33
N GLU A 276 17.30 -38.62 -4.62
CA GLU A 276 18.00 -39.52 -5.54
C GLU A 276 19.49 -39.64 -5.20
N GLN A 277 20.14 -38.55 -4.77
CA GLN A 277 21.56 -38.58 -4.41
C GLN A 277 21.82 -39.27 -3.07
N GLU A 278 20.90 -39.21 -2.10
CA GLU A 278 21.03 -39.94 -0.84
C GLU A 278 20.77 -41.44 -1.00
N VAL A 279 19.77 -41.83 -1.81
CA VAL A 279 19.49 -43.24 -2.11
C VAL A 279 20.67 -43.88 -2.87
N ILE A 280 21.27 -43.20 -3.85
CA ILE A 280 22.44 -43.71 -4.58
C ILE A 280 23.67 -43.82 -3.65
N LYS A 281 23.79 -42.96 -2.63
CA LYS A 281 24.91 -42.95 -1.69
C LYS A 281 24.76 -44.02 -0.59
N GLU A 282 23.53 -44.39 -0.23
CA GLU A 282 23.23 -45.53 0.65
C GLU A 282 23.37 -46.87 -0.09
N MET A 283 22.89 -46.98 -1.33
CA MET A 283 23.07 -48.19 -2.15
C MET A 283 24.55 -48.51 -2.43
N ARG A 284 25.42 -47.49 -2.49
CA ARG A 284 26.89 -47.67 -2.61
C ARG A 284 27.60 -48.07 -1.31
N LYS A 285 26.94 -47.96 -0.15
CA LYS A 285 27.50 -48.40 1.14
C LYS A 285 27.20 -49.86 1.46
N GLU A 286 26.17 -50.46 0.86
CA GLU A 286 25.72 -51.82 1.19
C GLU A 286 26.26 -52.93 0.28
N ASN A 287 27.00 -52.60 -0.80
CA ASN A 287 27.62 -53.62 -1.67
C ASN A 287 29.05 -53.22 -2.11
N PRO A 288 30.12 -53.78 -1.51
CA PRO A 288 31.51 -53.46 -1.88
C PRO A 288 32.07 -54.31 -3.04
N GLU A 289 31.26 -55.10 -3.74
CA GLU A 289 31.71 -55.98 -4.83
C GLU A 289 31.15 -55.57 -6.20
N VAL A 290 31.57 -54.42 -6.72
CA VAL A 290 31.76 -54.20 -8.17
C VAL A 290 32.93 -53.24 -8.32
N LYS A 291 34.14 -53.77 -8.21
CA LYS A 291 35.39 -53.02 -8.45
C LYS A 291 36.31 -53.70 -9.46
N GLN A 292 35.78 -54.63 -10.25
CA GLN A 292 36.50 -55.30 -11.32
C GLN A 292 35.56 -55.43 -12.50
N GLU A 293 35.61 -54.44 -13.40
CA GLU A 293 35.20 -54.45 -14.82
C GLU A 293 34.89 -53.02 -15.29
N SER A 294 35.88 -52.12 -15.23
CA SER A 294 35.93 -50.92 -16.10
C SER A 294 37.31 -50.21 -16.09
N GLU A 295 38.39 -50.90 -15.72
CA GLU A 295 39.79 -50.39 -15.85
C GLU A 295 40.60 -51.19 -16.90
N HIS A 296 39.91 -51.96 -17.73
CA HIS A 296 40.45 -52.48 -18.98
C HIS A 296 39.55 -51.95 -20.09
N GLU A 297 40.15 -51.39 -21.15
CA GLU A 297 39.53 -50.68 -22.28
C GLU A 297 39.48 -49.13 -22.19
N GLN A 298 40.51 -48.47 -21.64
CA GLN A 298 40.88 -47.11 -22.06
C GLN A 298 42.41 -46.94 -22.11
N GLU A 299 43.10 -47.89 -22.72
CA GLU A 299 44.42 -47.68 -23.31
C GLU A 299 44.41 -48.40 -24.66
N GLU A 300 43.80 -47.78 -25.67
CA GLU A 300 44.19 -47.97 -27.07
C GLU A 300 43.43 -46.99 -27.97
N ASN A 301 44.22 -46.22 -28.72
CA ASN A 301 43.89 -45.51 -29.96
C ASN A 301 43.33 -44.09 -29.87
N ASP A 302 44.26 -43.16 -29.63
CA ASP A 302 44.38 -41.96 -30.47
C ASP A 302 44.72 -42.37 -31.94
N ASP A 303 44.37 -41.48 -32.87
CA ASP A 303 44.64 -41.48 -34.33
C ASP A 303 43.62 -42.22 -35.23
N ASP A 304 42.72 -41.47 -35.88
CA ASP A 304 42.87 -41.15 -37.31
C ASP A 304 41.70 -40.33 -37.87
N ASP A 305 42.07 -39.45 -38.80
CA ASP A 305 41.25 -38.64 -39.70
C ASP A 305 40.14 -39.44 -40.45
N VAL A 306 39.14 -38.70 -40.95
CA VAL A 306 38.68 -38.68 -42.36
C VAL A 306 37.16 -38.41 -42.49
N SER A 307 36.88 -37.32 -43.21
CA SER A 307 35.70 -36.96 -44.01
C SER A 307 34.41 -37.80 -43.93
N GLY A 308 33.26 -37.12 -43.83
CA GLY A 308 31.96 -37.74 -44.09
C GLY A 308 30.80 -36.77 -44.14
N MET A 309 30.50 -36.30 -45.34
CA MET A 309 29.38 -35.44 -45.73
C MET A 309 28.02 -36.20 -45.67
N ILE A 310 26.90 -35.44 -45.69
CA ILE A 310 25.49 -35.86 -45.99
C ILE A 310 24.72 -36.39 -44.76
N GLY A 311 23.47 -36.01 -44.45
CA GLY A 311 22.49 -35.14 -45.09
C GLY A 311 21.13 -35.23 -44.38
N VAL A 312 20.33 -34.17 -44.53
CA VAL A 312 18.86 -34.11 -44.79
C VAL A 312 17.97 -35.19 -44.13
N PHE A 313 16.98 -34.78 -43.30
CA PHE A 313 15.55 -34.77 -43.68
C PHE A 313 14.61 -34.29 -42.55
N ASN A 314 13.60 -33.53 -42.99
CA ASN A 314 12.45 -33.00 -42.28
C ASN A 314 11.57 -34.07 -41.62
N PHE A 315 10.86 -33.68 -40.55
CA PHE A 315 9.41 -33.40 -40.58
C PHE A 315 9.07 -32.30 -39.57
#